data_AF-A0A7U7GDU6-F1
#
_entry.id   AF-A0A7U7GDU6-F1
#
_cell.length_a   1.000
_cell.length_b   1.000
_cell.length_c   1.000
_cell.angle_alpha   90.00
_cell.angle_beta   90.00
_cell.angle_gamma   90.00
#
_symmetry.space_group_name_H-M   'P 1'
#
loop_
_entity.id
_entity.type
_entity.pdbx_description
1 polymer ?
#
loop_
_entity_poly.entity_id
_entity_poly.type
_entity_poly.pdbx_seq_one_letter_code
_entity_poly.pdbx_strand_id
1 'polypeptide(L)'
;MAMMTPTQSEVRQMNEHLLEYAREALPYWLPHGYFDHGNYRAKNLNNIRRGNIAVQWAKGSWSDSADKDAKGPDLLSLHAHLFFHGSLEASIQQLKQEYQSKTGPFKPRVVREPNFSTKPEGPKSLNSYDRLITPIPKEASLPEQIKQYPYWIYRDPNGRNLFYVVRVDRSNYYALTYWITPRSKYEWRRQPPSPLPLYHWDQLSARETILVTQGEESADAAAQLFSGVATTSFDGLRGVDRTDWTPLKEKKVVIWPRHNEAGERYKDAVISLLWGQADDIQILQFTEHHPVGWDAAAALNEGWKPVFGVNYSLEYPKLFNLARLSERALTEERDFFETCGRSLTELIQVDLPPLEYVVQELITTDSLNLVSAWRGVGKSLFVMELAIAISTAKPFFVWEVPKRRTTVVIDGEMGLALLRNNYESRYPQGRKNLYLVASDDFVNADHLLNIVDTQQFPLSLFRPTF
;
A
#
# COMPACT_ATOMS: atom_id res chain seq x y z
N MET A 1 -23.15 -34.33 -21.43
CA MET A 1 -21.77 -34.47 -21.95
C MET A 1 -21.01 -35.27 -20.91
N ALA A 2 -20.55 -36.48 -21.24
CA ALA A 2 -19.79 -37.31 -20.30
C ALA A 2 -18.46 -36.62 -19.99
N MET A 3 -18.22 -36.31 -18.72
CA MET A 3 -16.99 -35.67 -18.23
C MET A 3 -15.83 -36.65 -18.42
N MET A 4 -14.86 -36.29 -19.26
CA MET A 4 -13.67 -37.11 -19.51
C MET A 4 -12.59 -36.71 -18.49
N THR A 5 -12.12 -37.66 -17.69
CA THR A 5 -10.99 -37.44 -16.77
C THR A 5 -9.76 -36.96 -17.54
N PRO A 6 -9.10 -35.87 -17.11
CA PRO A 6 -7.92 -35.33 -17.80
C PRO A 6 -6.79 -36.36 -17.85
N THR A 7 -6.08 -36.41 -18.98
CA THR A 7 -4.98 -37.36 -19.15
C THR A 7 -3.79 -37.00 -18.26
N GLN A 8 -3.00 -38.00 -17.82
CA GLN A 8 -1.79 -37.73 -17.01
C GLN A 8 -0.79 -36.80 -17.71
N SER A 9 -0.74 -36.85 -19.05
CA SER A 9 0.09 -35.96 -19.87
C SER A 9 -0.36 -34.50 -19.76
N GLU A 10 -1.68 -34.24 -19.80
CA GLU A 10 -2.23 -32.89 -19.70
C GLU A 10 -2.04 -32.28 -18.30
N VAL A 11 -2.22 -33.08 -17.24
CA VAL A 11 -1.95 -32.64 -15.86
C VAL A 11 -0.48 -32.26 -15.70
N ARG A 12 0.44 -33.07 -16.25
CA ARG A 12 1.88 -32.80 -16.20
C ARG A 12 2.26 -31.52 -16.93
N GLN A 13 1.81 -31.35 -18.18
CA GLN A 13 2.11 -30.16 -18.98
C GLN A 13 1.59 -28.88 -18.32
N MET A 14 0.37 -28.93 -17.76
CA MET A 14 -0.20 -27.78 -17.05
C MET A 14 0.58 -27.44 -15.78
N ASN A 15 1.01 -28.43 -15.01
CA ASN A 15 1.84 -28.21 -13.82
C ASN A 15 3.22 -27.62 -14.15
N GLU A 16 3.90 -28.13 -15.18
CA GLU A 16 5.19 -27.59 -15.64
C GLU A 16 5.05 -26.10 -16.01
N HIS A 17 3.99 -25.76 -16.74
CA HIS A 17 3.70 -24.38 -17.10
C HIS A 17 3.35 -23.52 -15.88
N LEU A 18 2.49 -23.99 -14.97
CA LEU A 18 2.14 -23.25 -13.74
C LEU A 18 3.36 -22.95 -12.86
N LEU A 19 4.37 -23.83 -12.85
CA LEU A 19 5.60 -23.60 -12.11
C LEU A 19 6.45 -22.47 -12.70
N GLU A 20 6.51 -22.32 -14.03
CA GLU A 20 7.18 -21.19 -14.69
C GLU A 20 6.56 -19.85 -14.26
N TYR A 21 5.24 -19.82 -14.10
CA TYR A 21 4.48 -18.63 -13.73
C TYR A 21 4.08 -18.60 -12.24
N ALA A 22 4.69 -19.43 -11.39
CA ALA A 22 4.29 -19.56 -9.99
C ALA A 22 4.32 -18.22 -9.23
N ARG A 23 5.28 -17.35 -9.56
CA ARG A 23 5.43 -16.02 -8.94
C ARG A 23 4.34 -15.03 -9.32
N GLU A 24 3.62 -15.29 -10.41
CA GLU A 24 2.54 -14.45 -10.92
C GLU A 24 1.17 -15.05 -10.54
N ALA A 25 1.04 -16.38 -10.65
CA ALA A 25 -0.17 -17.11 -10.34
C ALA A 25 -0.51 -17.10 -8.84
N LEU A 26 0.48 -17.24 -7.96
CA LEU A 26 0.24 -17.34 -6.51
C LEU A 26 -0.31 -16.04 -5.89
N PRO A 27 0.23 -14.85 -6.16
CA PRO A 27 -0.38 -13.59 -5.75
C PRO A 27 -1.77 -13.36 -6.34
N TYR A 28 -2.02 -13.90 -7.53
CA TYR A 28 -3.32 -13.78 -8.18
C TYR A 28 -4.38 -14.68 -7.54
N TRP A 29 -4.05 -15.95 -7.26
CA TRP A 29 -4.99 -16.90 -6.66
C TRP A 29 -5.19 -16.69 -5.16
N LEU A 30 -4.15 -16.23 -4.48
CA LEU A 30 -4.10 -16.03 -3.04
C LEU A 30 -3.59 -14.62 -2.76
N PRO A 31 -4.45 -13.59 -2.95
CA PRO A 31 -4.07 -12.21 -2.72
C PRO A 31 -3.69 -11.98 -1.25
N HIS A 32 -2.85 -10.96 -1.01
CA HIS A 32 -2.30 -10.62 0.32
C HIS A 32 -1.33 -11.64 0.92
N GLY A 33 -0.78 -12.55 0.10
CA GLY A 33 0.33 -13.40 0.52
C GLY A 33 1.70 -12.78 0.26
N TYR A 34 2.75 -13.44 0.77
CA TYR A 34 4.14 -13.01 0.60
C TYR A 34 5.08 -14.19 0.38
N PHE A 35 6.19 -13.93 -0.32
CA PHE A 35 7.26 -14.92 -0.50
C PHE A 35 8.22 -14.88 0.69
N ASP A 36 8.49 -16.04 1.26
CA ASP A 36 9.28 -16.23 2.48
C ASP A 36 10.06 -17.54 2.41
N HIS A 37 11.40 -17.46 2.37
CA HIS A 37 12.32 -18.60 2.45
C HIS A 37 11.89 -19.85 1.63
N GLY A 38 11.61 -19.67 0.34
CA GLY A 38 11.20 -20.77 -0.54
C GLY A 38 9.71 -21.12 -0.52
N ASN A 39 8.91 -20.40 0.26
CA ASN A 39 7.45 -20.56 0.36
C ASN A 39 6.72 -19.28 -0.06
N TYR A 40 5.46 -19.41 -0.47
CA TYR A 40 4.49 -18.34 -0.57
C TYR A 40 3.42 -18.57 0.50
N ARG A 41 3.20 -17.59 1.37
CA ARG A 41 2.28 -17.71 2.51
C ARG A 41 1.14 -16.73 2.35
N ALA A 42 -0.10 -17.20 2.41
CA ALA A 42 -1.29 -16.37 2.28
C ALA A 42 -2.42 -16.87 3.18
N LYS A 43 -3.35 -15.98 3.57
CA LYS A 43 -4.60 -16.43 4.19
C LYS A 43 -5.51 -17.02 3.12
N ASN A 44 -6.08 -18.19 3.38
CA ASN A 44 -7.13 -18.78 2.55
C ASN A 44 -8.44 -18.02 2.79
N LEU A 45 -8.68 -17.00 1.97
CA LEU A 45 -9.90 -16.20 2.04
C LEU A 45 -11.14 -16.95 1.55
N ASN A 46 -10.95 -18.07 0.83
CA ASN A 46 -12.04 -18.92 0.35
C ASN A 46 -12.50 -19.95 1.41
N ASN A 47 -11.80 -20.05 2.54
CA ASN A 47 -12.13 -20.96 3.64
C ASN A 47 -12.70 -20.18 4.83
N ILE A 48 -13.86 -20.60 5.33
CA ILE A 48 -14.57 -20.02 6.49
C ILE A 48 -13.67 -19.96 7.74
N ARG A 49 -12.72 -20.91 7.86
CA ARG A 49 -11.78 -20.97 8.99
C ARG A 49 -10.55 -20.06 8.84
N ARG A 50 -10.39 -19.37 7.71
CA ARG A 50 -9.27 -18.44 7.41
C ARG A 50 -7.89 -19.02 7.73
N GLY A 51 -7.62 -20.25 7.29
CA GLY A 51 -6.32 -20.89 7.49
C GLY A 51 -5.23 -20.19 6.70
N ASN A 52 -3.98 -20.35 7.12
CA ASN A 52 -2.83 -19.93 6.33
C ASN A 52 -2.46 -21.04 5.35
N ILE A 53 -2.51 -20.75 4.05
CA ILE A 53 -1.93 -21.58 3.01
C ILE A 53 -0.45 -21.27 2.91
N ALA A 54 0.37 -22.33 2.93
CA ALA A 54 1.77 -22.27 2.58
C ALA A 54 2.00 -23.08 1.30
N VAL A 55 2.64 -22.47 0.31
CA VAL A 55 2.99 -23.10 -0.98
C VAL A 55 4.50 -23.07 -1.16
N GLN A 56 5.16 -24.21 -1.39
CA GLN A 56 6.56 -24.22 -1.83
C GLN A 56 6.61 -23.81 -3.30
N TRP A 57 6.80 -22.52 -3.58
CA TRP A 57 6.61 -21.95 -4.92
C TRP A 57 7.48 -22.59 -6.02
N ALA A 58 8.65 -23.14 -5.67
CA ALA A 58 9.53 -23.85 -6.62
C ALA A 58 9.11 -25.29 -6.91
N LYS A 59 8.28 -25.91 -6.06
CA LYS A 59 7.82 -27.30 -6.18
C LYS A 59 6.31 -27.43 -6.41
N GLY A 60 5.56 -26.38 -6.08
CA GLY A 60 4.10 -26.33 -6.19
C GLY A 60 3.34 -26.99 -5.05
N SER A 61 4.00 -27.73 -4.15
CA SER A 61 3.33 -28.39 -3.04
C SER A 61 2.79 -27.39 -2.02
N TRP A 62 1.62 -27.68 -1.46
CA TRP A 62 0.91 -26.74 -0.60
C TRP A 62 0.14 -27.42 0.54
N SER A 63 -0.14 -26.66 1.59
CA SER A 63 -1.00 -27.07 2.70
C SER A 63 -1.78 -25.88 3.26
N ASP A 64 -2.99 -26.14 3.75
CA ASP A 64 -3.81 -25.19 4.51
C ASP A 64 -3.78 -25.56 6.00
N SER A 65 -3.44 -24.60 6.86
CA SER A 65 -3.40 -24.82 8.32
C SER A 65 -4.77 -24.90 9.00
N ALA A 66 -5.85 -24.51 8.33
CA ALA A 66 -7.22 -24.64 8.87
C ALA A 66 -7.84 -26.03 8.67
N ASP A 67 -7.28 -26.84 7.77
CA ASP A 67 -7.78 -28.16 7.43
C ASP A 67 -6.61 -29.12 7.18
N LYS A 68 -6.46 -30.12 8.05
CA LYS A 68 -5.33 -31.09 8.02
C LYS A 68 -5.34 -31.96 6.77
N ASP A 69 -6.49 -32.09 6.12
CA ASP A 69 -6.66 -32.88 4.90
C ASP A 69 -6.52 -32.01 3.63
N ALA A 70 -6.56 -30.68 3.77
CA ALA A 70 -6.35 -29.74 2.68
C ALA A 70 -4.85 -29.52 2.41
N LYS A 71 -4.27 -30.45 1.68
CA LYS A 71 -2.89 -30.38 1.16
C LYS A 71 -2.82 -31.00 -0.23
N GLY A 72 -1.89 -30.55 -1.04
CA GLY A 72 -1.73 -31.06 -2.40
C GLY A 72 -0.28 -31.02 -2.90
N PRO A 73 0.04 -31.86 -3.90
CA PRO A 73 1.42 -32.02 -4.39
C PRO A 73 1.87 -30.90 -5.33
N ASP A 74 0.94 -30.13 -5.92
CA ASP A 74 1.24 -29.23 -7.04
C ASP A 74 0.29 -28.00 -7.13
N LEU A 75 0.62 -27.06 -8.02
CA LEU A 75 -0.15 -25.82 -8.21
C LEU A 75 -1.51 -26.06 -8.87
N LEU A 76 -1.65 -27.08 -9.70
CA LEU A 76 -2.95 -27.39 -10.32
C LEU A 76 -3.96 -27.90 -9.29
N SER A 77 -3.53 -28.73 -8.34
CA SER A 77 -4.36 -29.18 -7.22
C SER A 77 -4.67 -28.04 -6.25
N LEU A 78 -3.77 -27.07 -6.09
CA LEU A 78 -4.06 -25.83 -5.36
C LEU A 78 -5.17 -25.04 -6.03
N HIS A 79 -5.04 -24.76 -7.33
CA HIS A 79 -6.05 -24.03 -8.09
C HIS A 79 -7.41 -24.74 -8.08
N ALA A 80 -7.41 -26.07 -8.24
CA ALA A 80 -8.62 -26.87 -8.14
C ALA A 80 -9.25 -26.81 -6.74
N HIS A 81 -8.45 -26.86 -5.68
CA HIS A 81 -8.92 -26.72 -4.31
C HIS A 81 -9.54 -25.33 -4.05
N LEU A 82 -8.89 -24.26 -4.51
CA LEU A 82 -9.32 -22.89 -4.24
C LEU A 82 -10.59 -22.47 -4.98
N PHE A 83 -10.78 -22.93 -6.22
CA PHE A 83 -11.83 -22.40 -7.10
C PHE A 83 -12.85 -23.43 -7.55
N PHE A 84 -12.55 -24.73 -7.44
CA PHE A 84 -13.35 -25.78 -8.08
C PHE A 84 -13.61 -27.00 -7.17
N HIS A 85 -13.56 -26.83 -5.84
CA HIS A 85 -13.81 -27.88 -4.86
C HIS A 85 -13.00 -29.18 -5.11
N GLY A 86 -11.77 -29.05 -5.62
CA GLY A 86 -10.88 -30.16 -5.94
C GLY A 86 -11.02 -30.74 -7.35
N SER A 87 -11.88 -30.19 -8.21
CA SER A 87 -12.02 -30.66 -9.60
C SER A 87 -10.86 -30.18 -10.48
N LEU A 88 -9.94 -31.11 -10.80
CA LEU A 88 -8.81 -30.86 -11.70
C LEU A 88 -9.26 -30.56 -13.13
N GLU A 89 -10.35 -31.18 -13.61
CA GLU A 89 -10.86 -30.95 -14.97
C GLU A 89 -11.33 -29.51 -15.16
N ALA A 90 -12.16 -29.01 -14.23
CA ALA A 90 -12.66 -27.64 -14.27
C ALA A 90 -11.51 -26.61 -14.16
N SER A 91 -10.51 -26.92 -13.32
CA SER A 91 -9.28 -26.15 -13.17
C SER A 91 -8.51 -26.05 -14.50
N ILE A 92 -8.28 -27.17 -15.18
CA ILE A 92 -7.58 -27.20 -16.48
C ILE A 92 -8.36 -26.42 -17.55
N GLN A 93 -9.68 -26.59 -17.61
CA GLN A 93 -10.51 -25.89 -18.60
C GLN A 93 -10.45 -24.37 -18.41
N GLN A 94 -10.54 -23.89 -17.17
CA GLN A 94 -10.43 -22.47 -16.85
C GLN A 94 -9.03 -21.92 -17.23
N LEU A 95 -7.96 -22.60 -16.81
CA LEU A 95 -6.60 -22.16 -17.10
C LEU A 95 -6.33 -22.13 -18.61
N LYS A 96 -6.77 -23.16 -19.38
CA LYS A 96 -6.65 -23.17 -20.85
C LYS A 96 -7.35 -21.96 -21.49
N GLN A 97 -8.51 -21.54 -20.98
CA GLN A 97 -9.22 -20.36 -21.49
C GLN A 97 -8.48 -19.06 -21.15
N GLU A 98 -7.93 -18.94 -19.95
CA GLU A 98 -7.15 -17.77 -19.53
C GLU A 98 -5.88 -17.61 -20.40
N TYR A 99 -5.18 -18.71 -20.70
CA TYR A 99 -3.99 -18.73 -21.55
C TYR A 99 -4.26 -18.45 -23.04
N GLN A 100 -5.45 -18.79 -23.56
CA GLN A 100 -5.80 -18.55 -24.98
C GLN A 100 -6.21 -17.10 -25.26
N SER A 101 -6.45 -16.28 -24.24
CA SER A 101 -6.77 -14.86 -24.40
C SER A 101 -5.51 -14.06 -24.77
N LYS A 102 -5.57 -13.22 -25.83
CA LYS A 102 -4.46 -12.40 -26.37
C LYS A 102 -3.92 -11.32 -25.39
N THR A 103 -4.19 -11.42 -24.09
CA THR A 103 -3.96 -10.38 -23.08
C THR A 103 -3.06 -10.80 -21.90
N GLY A 104 -2.40 -11.96 -21.98
CA GLY A 104 -1.56 -12.48 -20.89
C GLY A 104 -2.39 -13.16 -19.77
N PRO A 105 -1.77 -13.98 -18.91
CA PRO A 105 -2.46 -15.11 -18.28
C PRO A 105 -3.42 -14.80 -17.13
N PHE A 106 -3.56 -13.57 -16.64
CA PHE A 106 -4.41 -13.30 -15.47
C PHE A 106 -5.09 -11.92 -15.55
N LYS A 107 -6.36 -11.87 -15.98
CA LYS A 107 -7.22 -10.67 -15.87
C LYS A 107 -8.03 -10.70 -14.57
N PRO A 108 -8.15 -9.58 -13.83
CA PRO A 108 -8.95 -9.52 -12.61
C PRO A 108 -10.44 -9.76 -12.91
N ARG A 109 -11.02 -10.80 -12.28
CA ARG A 109 -12.46 -11.01 -12.27
C ARG A 109 -13.05 -10.26 -11.07
N VAL A 110 -13.98 -9.34 -11.36
CA VAL A 110 -14.85 -8.71 -10.35
C VAL A 110 -15.58 -9.82 -9.59
N VAL A 111 -15.27 -9.97 -8.30
CA VAL A 111 -16.03 -10.82 -7.39
C VAL A 111 -17.42 -10.23 -7.29
N ARG A 112 -18.42 -10.88 -7.89
CA ARG A 112 -19.83 -10.56 -7.60
C ARG A 112 -20.13 -11.06 -6.20
N GLU A 113 -20.60 -10.15 -5.35
CA GLU A 113 -21.09 -10.49 -4.01
C GLU A 113 -22.14 -11.61 -4.07
N PRO A 114 -21.98 -12.72 -3.31
CA PRO A 114 -23.03 -13.69 -3.17
C PRO A 114 -24.14 -13.11 -2.27
N ASN A 115 -25.37 -13.12 -2.78
CA ASN A 115 -26.58 -12.85 -1.99
C ASN A 115 -26.62 -13.77 -0.74
N PHE A 116 -26.57 -13.15 0.44
CA PHE A 116 -26.73 -13.84 1.72
C PHE A 116 -28.19 -14.27 1.91
N SER A 117 -28.47 -15.55 1.65
CA SER A 117 -29.61 -16.22 2.29
C SER A 117 -29.17 -16.65 3.68
N THR A 118 -29.67 -15.94 4.69
CA THR A 118 -29.42 -16.23 6.11
C THR A 118 -30.07 -17.56 6.50
N LYS A 119 -29.25 -18.59 6.70
CA LYS A 119 -29.57 -19.65 7.67
C LYS A 119 -28.50 -19.64 8.75
N PRO A 120 -28.88 -19.49 10.03
CA PRO A 120 -27.91 -19.49 11.13
C PRO A 120 -27.42 -20.93 11.35
N GLU A 121 -26.21 -21.24 10.88
CA GLU A 121 -25.51 -22.42 11.38
C GLU A 121 -24.94 -22.09 12.75
N GLY A 122 -25.57 -22.66 13.78
CA GLY A 122 -25.17 -22.51 15.18
C GLY A 122 -23.74 -23.02 15.44
N PRO A 123 -23.13 -22.59 16.56
CA PRO A 123 -21.75 -22.90 16.87
C PRO A 123 -21.51 -24.41 16.96
N LYS A 124 -20.54 -24.91 16.19
CA LYS A 124 -20.01 -26.27 16.32
C LYS A 124 -19.38 -26.42 17.71
N SER A 125 -19.89 -27.41 18.45
CA SER A 125 -19.66 -27.67 19.87
C SER A 125 -18.18 -27.76 20.29
N LEU A 126 -17.77 -26.86 21.19
CA LEU A 126 -16.66 -27.07 22.11
C LEU A 126 -17.21 -27.78 23.36
N ASN A 127 -16.76 -29.00 23.64
CA ASN A 127 -16.90 -29.54 24.99
C ASN A 127 -15.96 -28.75 25.93
N SER A 128 -16.43 -27.71 26.62
CA SER A 128 -15.79 -27.26 27.87
C SER A 128 -16.70 -26.30 28.65
N TYR A 129 -17.19 -26.74 29.80
CA TYR A 129 -18.03 -25.98 30.73
C TYR A 129 -17.32 -24.78 31.43
N ASP A 130 -16.22 -24.28 30.87
CA ASP A 130 -15.54 -23.07 31.34
C ASP A 130 -16.13 -21.85 30.64
N ARG A 131 -16.51 -20.83 31.41
CA ARG A 131 -17.13 -19.60 30.88
C ARG A 131 -16.29 -18.38 31.21
N LEU A 132 -15.95 -17.61 30.17
CA LEU A 132 -15.36 -16.28 30.33
C LEU A 132 -16.40 -15.35 30.99
N ILE A 133 -16.00 -14.69 32.07
CA ILE A 133 -16.81 -13.70 32.76
C ILE A 133 -16.36 -12.31 32.28
N THR A 134 -17.22 -11.67 31.49
CA THR A 134 -17.04 -10.32 30.97
C THR A 134 -18.38 -9.57 31.04
N PRO A 135 -18.43 -8.35 31.60
CA PRO A 135 -17.34 -7.67 32.29
C PRO A 135 -16.95 -8.36 33.61
N ILE A 136 -15.74 -8.10 34.09
CA ILE A 136 -15.19 -8.58 35.35
C ILE A 136 -16.03 -8.00 36.52
N PRO A 137 -16.52 -8.83 37.46
CA PRO A 137 -17.28 -8.36 38.62
C PRO A 137 -16.45 -7.41 39.48
N LYS A 138 -17.09 -6.42 40.12
CA LYS A 138 -16.39 -5.42 40.96
C LYS A 138 -15.68 -6.05 42.15
N GLU A 139 -16.18 -7.18 42.63
CA GLU A 139 -15.67 -7.94 43.76
C GLU A 139 -14.40 -8.75 43.38
N ALA A 140 -14.19 -9.02 42.09
CA ALA A 140 -13.04 -9.76 41.60
C ALA A 140 -11.79 -8.87 41.61
N SER A 141 -10.95 -9.06 42.64
CA SER A 141 -9.67 -8.36 42.75
C SER A 141 -8.60 -9.02 41.87
N LEU A 142 -7.81 -8.19 41.20
CA LEU A 142 -6.59 -8.63 40.49
C LEU A 142 -5.64 -9.31 41.50
N PRO A 143 -4.98 -10.44 41.17
CA PRO A 143 -4.10 -11.11 42.12
C PRO A 143 -2.94 -10.21 42.57
N GLU A 144 -2.57 -10.25 43.87
CA GLU A 144 -1.50 -9.41 44.43
C GLU A 144 -0.16 -9.58 43.70
N GLN A 145 0.16 -10.80 43.27
CA GLN A 145 1.39 -11.07 42.49
C GLN A 145 1.40 -10.40 41.12
N ILE A 146 0.24 -9.97 40.60
CA ILE A 146 0.13 -9.27 39.32
C ILE A 146 0.20 -7.75 39.55
N LYS A 147 -0.32 -7.25 40.68
CA LYS A 147 -0.33 -5.81 40.99
C LYS A 147 1.05 -5.16 41.09
N GLN A 148 2.10 -5.96 41.29
CA GLN A 148 3.49 -5.47 41.30
C GLN A 148 4.04 -5.10 39.91
N TYR A 149 3.38 -5.53 38.82
CA TYR A 149 3.80 -5.26 37.45
C TYR A 149 2.98 -4.15 36.82
N PRO A 150 3.51 -3.43 35.81
CA PRO A 150 2.69 -2.56 34.96
C PRO A 150 1.54 -3.33 34.31
N TYR A 151 0.34 -2.75 34.37
CA TYR A 151 -0.83 -3.30 33.71
C TYR A 151 -1.76 -2.21 33.17
N TRP A 152 -2.48 -2.56 32.10
CA TRP A 152 -3.50 -1.72 31.47
C TRP A 152 -4.85 -2.41 31.52
N ILE A 153 -5.92 -1.62 31.63
CA ILE A 153 -7.28 -2.14 31.79
C ILE A 153 -8.07 -1.87 30.51
N TYR A 154 -8.53 -2.94 29.86
CA TYR A 154 -9.46 -2.82 28.75
C TYR A 154 -10.88 -2.77 29.31
N ARG A 155 -11.66 -1.78 28.91
CA ARG A 155 -13.02 -1.52 29.42
C ARG A 155 -14.04 -1.55 28.29
N ASP A 156 -15.29 -1.85 28.64
CA ASP A 156 -16.42 -1.67 27.72
C ASP A 156 -16.81 -0.19 27.60
N PRO A 157 -17.71 0.18 26.67
CA PRO A 157 -18.19 1.56 26.54
C PRO A 157 -18.84 2.16 27.81
N ASN A 158 -19.19 1.34 28.80
CA ASN A 158 -19.76 1.78 30.07
C ASN A 158 -18.70 1.89 31.19
N GLY A 159 -17.41 1.75 30.86
CA GLY A 159 -16.30 1.82 31.81
C GLY A 159 -16.13 0.56 32.67
N ARG A 160 -16.74 -0.57 32.31
CA ARG A 160 -16.62 -1.83 33.07
C ARG A 160 -15.41 -2.62 32.58
N ASN A 161 -14.61 -3.14 33.51
CA ASN A 161 -13.37 -3.86 33.20
C ASN A 161 -13.66 -5.16 32.44
N LEU A 162 -13.02 -5.39 31.30
CA LEU A 162 -13.14 -6.60 30.49
C LEU A 162 -11.99 -7.56 30.75
N PHE A 163 -10.76 -7.06 30.73
CA PHE A 163 -9.55 -7.80 31.06
C PHE A 163 -8.39 -6.84 31.35
N TYR A 164 -7.31 -7.40 31.87
CA TYR A 164 -6.08 -6.69 32.13
C TYR A 164 -5.02 -7.14 31.14
N VAL A 165 -4.16 -6.23 30.71
CA VAL A 165 -2.94 -6.58 29.99
C VAL A 165 -1.77 -6.34 30.93
N VAL A 166 -1.00 -7.39 31.18
CA VAL A 166 0.08 -7.38 32.18
C VAL A 166 1.41 -7.48 31.45
N ARG A 167 2.35 -6.59 31.81
CA ARG A 167 3.72 -6.61 31.31
C ARG A 167 4.68 -6.93 32.44
N VAL A 168 5.16 -8.16 32.47
CA VAL A 168 6.21 -8.59 33.42
C VAL A 168 7.57 -8.12 32.93
N ASP A 169 7.84 -8.30 31.64
CA ASP A 169 9.06 -7.87 30.95
C ASP A 169 8.81 -7.72 29.44
N ARG A 170 9.86 -7.58 28.62
CA ARG A 170 9.74 -7.43 27.15
C ARG A 170 9.24 -8.69 26.43
N SER A 171 9.46 -9.88 27.00
CA SER A 171 9.11 -11.18 26.43
C SER A 171 7.84 -11.77 27.03
N ASN A 172 7.43 -11.29 28.21
CA ASN A 172 6.28 -11.78 28.95
C ASN A 172 5.21 -10.69 29.08
N TYR A 173 4.33 -10.69 28.08
CA TYR A 173 3.25 -9.74 27.87
C TYR A 173 1.97 -10.52 27.52
N TYR A 174 0.91 -10.37 28.31
CA TYR A 174 -0.30 -11.19 28.12
C TYR A 174 -1.59 -10.53 28.64
N ALA A 175 -2.70 -10.92 28.03
CA ALA A 175 -4.03 -10.64 28.54
C ALA A 175 -4.40 -11.60 29.68
N LEU A 176 -4.89 -11.06 30.79
CA LEU A 176 -5.39 -11.78 31.95
C LEU A 176 -6.91 -11.58 32.07
N THR A 177 -7.65 -12.67 31.85
CA THR A 177 -9.11 -12.72 31.83
C THR A 177 -9.66 -13.50 33.01
N TYR A 178 -10.93 -13.26 33.37
CA TYR A 178 -11.59 -13.89 34.51
C TYR A 178 -12.59 -14.97 34.06
N TRP A 179 -12.51 -16.16 34.65
CA TRP A 179 -13.27 -17.34 34.22
C TRP A 179 -13.98 -18.00 35.40
N ILE A 180 -15.10 -18.65 35.11
CA ILE A 180 -15.73 -19.61 36.00
C ILE A 180 -15.62 -21.02 35.40
N THR A 181 -15.18 -21.96 36.22
CA THR A 181 -15.07 -23.38 35.87
C THR A 181 -16.41 -24.09 36.08
N PRO A 182 -16.57 -25.34 35.60
CA PRO A 182 -17.82 -26.10 35.73
C PRO A 182 -18.16 -26.40 37.19
N ARG A 183 -17.13 -26.35 38.05
CA ARG A 183 -17.21 -26.59 39.50
C ARG A 183 -17.45 -25.29 40.29
N SER A 184 -17.93 -24.24 39.63
CA SER A 184 -18.17 -22.91 40.23
C SER A 184 -16.93 -22.27 40.89
N LYS A 185 -15.74 -22.71 40.50
CA LYS A 185 -14.48 -22.08 40.94
C LYS A 185 -14.13 -20.96 39.97
N TYR A 186 -13.88 -19.77 40.51
CA TYR A 186 -13.40 -18.63 39.75
C TYR A 186 -11.88 -18.62 39.66
N GLU A 187 -11.35 -18.27 38.50
CA GLU A 187 -9.90 -18.18 38.29
C GLU A 187 -9.51 -17.20 37.19
N TRP A 188 -8.29 -16.69 37.29
CA TRP A 188 -7.67 -15.83 36.29
C TRP A 188 -6.89 -16.68 35.28
N ARG A 189 -7.04 -16.41 33.99
CA ARG A 189 -6.37 -17.15 32.90
C ARG A 189 -5.65 -16.22 31.94
N ARG A 190 -4.54 -16.72 31.39
CA ARG A 190 -3.79 -16.05 30.31
C ARG A 190 -4.40 -16.38 28.95
N GLN A 191 -5.61 -15.90 28.72
CA GLN A 191 -6.37 -16.19 27.50
C GLN A 191 -7.07 -14.92 27.03
N PRO A 192 -6.64 -14.31 25.90
CA PRO A 192 -7.30 -13.12 25.38
C PRO A 192 -8.75 -13.43 24.96
N PRO A 193 -9.68 -12.47 25.11
CA PRO A 193 -11.03 -12.60 24.58
C PRO A 193 -11.02 -12.54 23.04
N SER A 194 -12.12 -12.98 22.43
CA SER A 194 -12.37 -12.81 21.00
C SER A 194 -13.82 -12.34 20.79
N PRO A 195 -14.07 -11.24 20.07
CA PRO A 195 -13.06 -10.33 19.48
C PRO A 195 -12.26 -9.58 20.56
N LEU A 196 -11.09 -9.03 20.18
CA LEU A 196 -10.33 -8.14 21.06
C LEU A 196 -10.92 -6.72 20.99
N PRO A 197 -11.24 -6.08 22.11
CA PRO A 197 -11.64 -4.66 22.12
C PRO A 197 -10.42 -3.74 21.95
N LEU A 198 -10.68 -2.50 21.55
CA LEU A 198 -9.69 -1.41 21.57
C LEU A 198 -9.39 -0.95 23.00
N TYR A 199 -8.17 -0.49 23.24
CA TYR A 199 -7.83 0.18 24.50
C TYR A 199 -8.58 1.52 24.61
N HIS A 200 -8.94 1.96 25.81
CA HIS A 200 -9.76 3.17 26.03
C HIS A 200 -11.10 3.20 25.28
N TRP A 201 -11.71 2.04 25.00
CA TRP A 201 -13.01 1.99 24.33
C TRP A 201 -14.10 2.80 25.06
N ASP A 202 -14.04 2.86 26.38
CA ASP A 202 -14.89 3.68 27.25
C ASP A 202 -14.86 5.19 26.92
N GLN A 203 -13.83 5.66 26.20
CA GLN A 203 -13.58 7.08 25.94
C GLN A 203 -13.76 7.46 24.45
N LEU A 204 -13.80 6.48 23.54
CA LEU A 204 -13.79 6.73 22.09
C LEU A 204 -15.01 7.51 21.58
N SER A 205 -16.19 7.32 22.20
CA SER A 205 -17.40 8.02 21.81
C SER A 205 -17.37 9.52 22.13
N ALA A 206 -16.56 9.93 23.11
CA ALA A 206 -16.51 11.30 23.62
C ALA A 206 -15.71 12.28 22.74
N ARG A 207 -14.99 11.78 21.72
CA ARG A 207 -14.18 12.61 20.82
C ARG A 207 -14.44 12.23 19.35
N GLU A 208 -14.34 13.21 18.46
CA GLU A 208 -14.40 13.00 17.00
C GLU A 208 -13.04 12.55 16.46
N THR A 209 -11.97 13.15 16.98
CA THR A 209 -10.59 12.80 16.62
C THR A 209 -9.98 11.86 17.65
N ILE A 210 -9.46 10.72 17.18
CA ILE A 210 -8.86 9.66 18.00
C ILE A 210 -7.42 9.43 17.55
N LEU A 211 -6.48 9.43 18.50
CA LEU A 211 -5.10 9.06 18.23
C LEU A 211 -4.93 7.53 18.28
N VAL A 212 -4.17 6.94 17.37
CA VAL A 212 -3.85 5.51 17.36
C VAL A 212 -2.34 5.33 17.46
N THR A 213 -1.90 4.51 18.41
CA THR A 213 -0.47 4.20 18.64
C THR A 213 -0.26 2.68 18.66
N GLN A 214 0.99 2.21 18.63
CA GLN A 214 1.29 0.76 18.59
C GLN A 214 1.08 0.04 19.94
N GLY A 215 1.00 0.75 21.07
CA GLY A 215 0.99 0.12 22.40
C GLY A 215 0.37 1.01 23.47
N GLU A 216 0.00 0.40 24.59
CA GLU A 216 -0.83 1.01 25.63
C GLU A 216 -0.09 2.15 26.34
N GLU A 217 1.21 1.98 26.61
CA GLU A 217 2.09 3.02 27.14
C GLU A 217 2.17 4.25 26.23
N SER A 218 2.31 4.03 24.92
CA SER A 218 2.34 5.10 23.92
C SER A 218 0.96 5.77 23.78
N ALA A 219 -0.13 5.01 23.93
CA ALA A 219 -1.50 5.54 23.91
C ALA A 219 -1.74 6.46 25.11
N ASP A 220 -1.38 6.02 26.33
CA ASP A 220 -1.49 6.86 27.54
C ASP A 220 -0.69 8.16 27.37
N ALA A 221 0.53 8.07 26.85
CA ALA A 221 1.38 9.24 26.62
C ALA A 221 0.81 10.20 25.55
N ALA A 222 0.29 9.67 24.43
CA ALA A 222 -0.33 10.47 23.38
C ALA A 222 -1.60 11.19 23.89
N ALA A 223 -2.43 10.51 24.69
CA ALA A 223 -3.59 11.13 25.32
C ALA A 223 -3.20 12.32 26.21
N GLN A 224 -2.10 12.18 26.96
CA GLN A 224 -1.57 13.24 27.81
C GLN A 224 -0.99 14.41 26.98
N LEU A 225 -0.17 14.14 25.97
CA LEU A 225 0.46 15.16 25.14
C LEU A 225 -0.57 16.06 24.44
N PHE A 226 -1.65 15.47 23.92
CA PHE A 226 -2.66 16.19 23.15
C PHE A 226 -3.91 16.56 23.94
N SER A 227 -3.99 16.22 25.24
CA SER A 227 -5.23 16.36 26.04
C SER A 227 -6.47 15.76 25.34
N GLY A 228 -6.25 14.61 24.68
CA GLY A 228 -7.18 13.94 23.78
C GLY A 228 -7.47 12.51 24.19
N VAL A 229 -8.07 11.74 23.28
CA VAL A 229 -8.28 10.30 23.45
C VAL A 229 -7.36 9.57 22.49
N ALA A 230 -6.60 8.61 23.02
CA ALA A 230 -5.72 7.76 22.25
C ALA A 230 -5.99 6.29 22.55
N THR A 231 -5.82 5.43 21.55
CA THR A 231 -6.10 4.01 21.61
C THR A 231 -4.98 3.18 20.98
N THR A 232 -5.08 1.87 21.15
CA THR A 232 -4.25 0.84 20.53
C THR A 232 -5.01 -0.48 20.50
N SER A 233 -4.54 -1.42 19.70
CA SER A 233 -4.92 -2.83 19.76
C SER A 233 -4.06 -3.59 20.77
N PHE A 234 -4.65 -4.56 21.48
CA PHE A 234 -3.86 -5.49 22.29
C PHE A 234 -2.80 -6.21 21.44
N ASP A 235 -1.58 -6.33 21.96
CA ASP A 235 -0.44 -7.03 21.32
C ASP A 235 0.03 -6.39 20.00
N GLY A 236 -0.27 -5.10 19.81
CA GLY A 236 0.17 -4.30 18.67
C GLY A 236 -0.11 -4.99 17.33
N LEU A 237 0.92 -5.08 16.48
CA LEU A 237 0.80 -5.68 15.14
C LEU A 237 0.32 -7.14 15.15
N ARG A 238 0.59 -7.91 16.23
CA ARG A 238 0.14 -9.31 16.32
C ARG A 238 -1.34 -9.44 16.65
N GLY A 239 -1.95 -8.41 17.24
CA GLY A 239 -3.38 -8.41 17.58
C GLY A 239 -4.23 -7.50 16.72
N VAL A 240 -3.64 -6.70 15.83
CA VAL A 240 -4.35 -5.74 14.95
C VAL A 240 -5.52 -6.40 14.20
N ASP A 241 -5.32 -7.57 13.60
CA ASP A 241 -6.34 -8.30 12.83
C ASP A 241 -7.46 -8.93 13.67
N ARG A 242 -7.22 -9.13 14.96
CA ARG A 242 -8.17 -9.73 15.91
C ARG A 242 -8.94 -8.67 16.70
N THR A 243 -8.56 -7.41 16.54
CA THR A 243 -9.14 -6.27 17.24
C THR A 243 -10.39 -5.79 16.49
N ASP A 244 -11.42 -5.47 17.26
CA ASP A 244 -12.63 -4.83 16.75
C ASP A 244 -12.37 -3.33 16.57
N TRP A 245 -12.19 -2.93 15.31
CA TRP A 245 -11.95 -1.55 14.90
C TRP A 245 -13.23 -0.76 14.62
N THR A 246 -14.41 -1.39 14.71
CA THR A 246 -15.70 -0.73 14.48
C THR A 246 -15.93 0.53 15.34
N PRO A 247 -15.36 0.68 16.56
CA PRO A 247 -15.51 1.92 17.32
C PRO A 247 -14.88 3.17 16.67
N LEU A 248 -13.98 3.00 15.68
CA LEU A 248 -13.35 4.11 14.95
C LEU A 248 -14.03 4.43 13.61
N LYS A 249 -15.12 3.74 13.28
CA LYS A 249 -15.91 4.06 12.09
C LYS A 249 -16.44 5.49 12.18
N GLU A 250 -16.38 6.24 11.08
CA GLU A 250 -16.81 7.65 10.96
C GLU A 250 -16.09 8.61 11.92
N LYS A 251 -14.95 8.19 12.51
CA LYS A 251 -14.07 9.05 13.31
C LYS A 251 -12.93 9.60 12.45
N LYS A 252 -12.35 10.72 12.90
CA LYS A 252 -11.05 11.20 12.39
C LYS A 252 -9.95 10.49 13.16
N VAL A 253 -9.07 9.79 12.45
CA VAL A 253 -8.06 8.93 13.07
C VAL A 253 -6.68 9.52 12.81
N VAL A 254 -5.92 9.76 13.87
CA VAL A 254 -4.54 10.27 13.78
C VAL A 254 -3.58 9.18 14.27
N ILE A 255 -2.79 8.60 13.38
CA ILE A 255 -1.84 7.54 13.72
C ILE A 255 -0.51 8.17 14.13
N TRP A 256 0.02 7.77 15.28
CA TRP A 256 1.41 8.05 15.69
C TRP A 256 2.21 6.74 15.60
N PRO A 257 2.97 6.51 14.51
CA PRO A 257 3.80 5.31 14.39
C PRO A 257 5.01 5.38 15.31
N ARG A 258 5.40 4.23 15.87
CA ARG A 258 6.73 4.07 16.45
C ARG A 258 7.76 4.20 15.33
N HIS A 259 8.84 4.95 15.55
CA HIS A 259 9.88 5.20 14.54
C HIS A 259 10.79 3.98 14.32
N ASN A 260 10.22 2.90 13.77
CA ASN A 260 10.92 1.69 13.35
C ASN A 260 10.06 0.85 12.37
N GLU A 261 10.65 -0.19 11.77
CA GLU A 261 9.95 -1.06 10.81
C GLU A 261 8.67 -1.70 11.36
N ALA A 262 8.66 -2.12 12.63
CA ALA A 262 7.47 -2.70 13.24
C ALA A 262 6.35 -1.67 13.40
N GLY A 263 6.70 -0.43 13.72
CA GLY A 263 5.79 0.71 13.79
C GLY A 263 5.18 1.02 12.44
N GLU A 264 6.00 1.09 11.39
CA GLU A 264 5.54 1.26 10.00
C GLU A 264 4.54 0.17 9.58
N ARG A 265 4.82 -1.09 9.91
CA ARG A 265 3.92 -2.20 9.60
C ARG A 265 2.61 -2.15 10.39
N TYR A 266 2.66 -1.78 11.67
CA TYR A 266 1.45 -1.62 12.50
C TYR A 266 0.53 -0.56 11.91
N LYS A 267 1.16 0.56 11.61
CA LYS A 267 0.60 1.75 11.03
C LYS A 267 -0.09 1.45 9.67
N ASP A 268 0.56 0.72 8.76
CA ASP A 268 -0.06 0.29 7.48
C ASP A 268 -1.24 -0.68 7.67
N ALA A 269 -1.17 -1.57 8.66
CA ALA A 269 -2.25 -2.50 8.98
C ALA A 269 -3.49 -1.76 9.51
N VAL A 270 -3.31 -0.75 10.37
CA VAL A 270 -4.39 0.09 10.87
C VAL A 270 -5.06 0.87 9.73
N ILE A 271 -4.29 1.48 8.82
CA ILE A 271 -4.84 2.16 7.64
C ILE A 271 -5.69 1.20 6.82
N SER A 272 -5.16 0.02 6.52
CA SER A 272 -5.85 -0.97 5.70
C SER A 272 -7.20 -1.38 6.31
N LEU A 273 -7.26 -1.49 7.65
CA LEU A 273 -8.48 -1.84 8.38
C LEU A 273 -9.49 -0.70 8.42
N LEU A 274 -9.04 0.55 8.48
CA LEU A 274 -9.91 1.72 8.60
C LEU A 274 -10.24 2.39 7.27
N TRP A 275 -9.60 1.98 6.18
CA TRP A 275 -9.81 2.52 4.85
C TRP A 275 -11.27 2.40 4.41
N GLY A 276 -11.89 3.54 4.07
CA GLY A 276 -13.31 3.62 3.73
C GLY A 276 -14.29 3.40 4.90
N GLN A 277 -13.79 3.27 6.13
CA GLN A 277 -14.58 3.15 7.35
C GLN A 277 -14.46 4.38 8.26
N ALA A 278 -13.25 4.93 8.41
CA ALA A 278 -13.01 6.20 9.10
C ALA A 278 -13.41 7.41 8.23
N ASP A 279 -13.73 8.54 8.86
CA ASP A 279 -14.05 9.81 8.18
C ASP A 279 -12.80 10.41 7.54
N ASP A 280 -11.69 10.38 8.28
CA ASP A 280 -10.37 10.84 7.85
C ASP A 280 -9.29 10.00 8.52
N ILE A 281 -8.18 9.76 7.82
CA ILE A 281 -7.02 9.07 8.37
C ILE A 281 -5.78 9.91 8.12
N GLN A 282 -5.19 10.32 9.24
CA GLN A 282 -4.08 11.21 9.34
C GLN A 282 -2.90 10.52 10.01
N ILE A 283 -1.67 10.89 9.66
CA ILE A 283 -0.48 10.37 10.34
C ILE A 283 0.41 11.50 10.78
N LEU A 284 0.83 11.43 12.03
CA LEU A 284 1.83 12.32 12.58
C LEU A 284 3.20 11.96 12.00
N GLN A 285 3.70 12.85 11.14
CA GLN A 285 5.10 12.93 10.81
C GLN A 285 5.81 14.02 11.60
N PHE A 286 7.10 13.81 11.83
CA PHE A 286 7.97 14.72 12.55
C PHE A 286 9.09 15.17 11.60
N THR A 287 9.27 16.48 11.46
CA THR A 287 10.32 17.07 10.61
C THR A 287 11.71 16.94 11.21
N GLU A 288 11.80 16.63 12.51
CA GLU A 288 13.04 16.42 13.22
C GLU A 288 13.47 14.95 13.17
N HIS A 289 14.77 14.70 12.99
CA HIS A 289 15.32 13.36 13.07
C HIS A 289 15.29 12.83 14.51
N HIS A 290 14.25 12.06 14.83
CA HIS A 290 14.16 11.34 16.10
C HIS A 290 14.93 10.00 16.04
N PRO A 291 15.44 9.48 17.17
CA PRO A 291 16.14 8.20 17.20
C PRO A 291 15.22 7.03 16.82
N VAL A 292 15.81 5.90 16.39
CA VAL A 292 15.08 4.66 16.11
C VAL A 292 14.36 4.19 17.38
N GLY A 293 13.07 3.88 17.24
CA GLY A 293 12.20 3.41 18.32
C GLY A 293 11.44 4.52 19.04
N TRP A 294 11.67 5.78 18.69
CA TRP A 294 10.96 6.93 19.26
C TRP A 294 9.45 6.83 19.00
N ASP A 295 8.66 7.16 20.01
CA ASP A 295 7.19 7.10 20.02
C ASP A 295 6.64 8.15 21.01
N ALA A 296 5.31 8.20 21.17
CA ALA A 296 4.68 9.15 22.09
C ALA A 296 5.16 9.03 23.55
N ALA A 297 5.53 7.82 24.01
CA ALA A 297 6.05 7.63 25.36
C ALA A 297 7.47 8.22 25.51
N ALA A 298 8.34 8.00 24.53
CA ALA A 298 9.65 8.65 24.48
C ALA A 298 9.51 10.19 24.43
N ALA A 299 8.63 10.69 23.57
CA ALA A 299 8.35 12.13 23.43
C ALA A 299 7.93 12.76 24.76
N LEU A 300 6.97 12.15 25.46
CA LEU A 300 6.50 12.63 26.76
C LEU A 300 7.61 12.63 27.82
N ASN A 301 8.42 11.57 27.87
CA ASN A 301 9.54 11.45 28.82
C ASN A 301 10.63 12.49 28.58
N GLU A 302 10.84 12.88 27.32
CA GLU A 302 11.78 13.92 26.90
C GLU A 302 11.22 15.34 27.15
N GLY A 303 9.97 15.46 27.60
CA GLY A 303 9.30 16.74 27.80
C GLY A 303 8.91 17.44 26.50
N TRP A 304 8.84 16.70 25.39
CA TRP A 304 8.36 17.19 24.11
C TRP A 304 6.92 17.69 24.26
N LYS A 305 6.59 18.79 23.58
CA LYS A 305 5.25 19.37 23.59
C LYS A 305 4.76 19.60 22.17
N PRO A 306 3.49 19.28 21.86
CA PRO A 306 2.93 19.64 20.57
C PRO A 306 2.83 21.15 20.43
N VAL A 307 3.25 21.67 19.28
CA VAL A 307 3.12 23.08 18.88
C VAL A 307 1.91 23.18 17.97
N PHE A 308 0.81 23.72 18.50
CA PHE A 308 -0.42 23.92 17.74
C PHE A 308 -0.19 24.99 16.64
N GLY A 309 -0.52 24.66 15.38
CA GLY A 309 -0.33 25.55 14.22
C GLY A 309 0.89 25.26 13.35
N VAL A 310 1.71 24.27 13.71
CA VAL A 310 2.69 23.65 12.82
C VAL A 310 2.01 22.44 12.16
N ASN A 311 2.08 22.34 10.83
CA ASN A 311 1.60 21.15 10.12
C ASN A 311 2.48 19.96 10.52
N TYR A 312 1.98 19.09 11.41
CA TYR A 312 2.43 17.70 11.48
C TYR A 312 1.94 17.04 10.20
N SER A 313 2.73 17.18 9.14
CA SER A 313 2.31 16.90 7.77
C SER A 313 1.75 15.48 7.66
N LEU A 314 0.57 15.39 7.04
CA LEU A 314 -0.05 14.16 6.57
C LEU A 314 0.65 13.67 5.32
N GLU A 315 1.97 13.55 5.37
CA GLU A 315 2.65 12.74 4.37
C GLU A 315 2.44 11.29 4.78
N TYR A 316 1.28 10.76 4.42
CA TYR A 316 1.34 9.42 3.90
C TYR A 316 1.54 9.46 2.42
N PRO A 317 2.56 8.74 1.90
CA PRO A 317 2.49 8.35 0.52
C PRO A 317 1.17 7.60 0.38
N LYS A 318 0.26 8.24 -0.36
CA LYS A 318 -0.91 7.67 -1.02
C LYS A 318 -0.68 6.17 -1.15
N LEU A 319 -1.57 5.37 -0.56
CA LEU A 319 -1.70 3.94 -0.84
C LEU A 319 -1.34 3.70 -2.30
N PHE A 320 -0.20 3.03 -2.50
CA PHE A 320 0.39 2.79 -3.79
C PHE A 320 -0.64 2.05 -4.65
N ASN A 321 -1.28 2.80 -5.55
CA ASN A 321 -1.79 2.21 -6.76
C ASN A 321 -0.58 1.77 -7.59
N LEU A 322 -0.46 0.45 -7.66
CA LEU A 322 0.09 -0.34 -8.78
C LEU A 322 1.60 -0.56 -8.85
N ALA A 323 1.92 -1.85 -8.99
CA ALA A 323 2.79 -2.40 -10.02
C ALA A 323 3.77 -1.41 -10.70
N ARG A 324 5.07 -1.68 -10.49
CA ARG A 324 6.20 -1.24 -11.32
C ARG A 324 6.23 0.24 -11.71
N LEU A 325 7.03 1.02 -10.99
CA LEU A 325 7.95 1.96 -11.63
C LEU A 325 9.30 1.95 -10.88
N SER A 326 10.37 1.93 -11.66
CA SER A 326 11.77 1.64 -11.29
C SER A 326 12.41 2.60 -10.27
N GLU A 327 13.34 2.06 -9.48
CA GLU A 327 14.20 2.61 -8.39
C GLU A 327 14.93 3.96 -8.62
N ARG A 328 14.65 4.74 -9.67
CA ARG A 328 15.44 5.95 -10.03
C ARG A 328 14.81 7.31 -9.72
N ALA A 329 13.66 7.37 -9.07
CA ALA A 329 12.93 8.64 -8.87
C ALA A 329 13.07 9.28 -7.47
N LEU A 330 13.96 8.79 -6.58
CA LEU A 330 13.96 9.11 -5.14
C LEU A 330 15.02 10.13 -4.67
N THR A 331 15.35 11.18 -5.43
CA THR A 331 16.40 12.13 -4.96
C THR A 331 16.06 13.60 -4.88
N GLU A 332 14.85 14.08 -5.15
CA GLU A 332 14.53 15.50 -4.92
C GLU A 332 13.14 15.73 -4.32
N GLU A 333 13.11 16.53 -3.25
CA GLU A 333 11.92 17.13 -2.65
C GLU A 333 11.12 17.88 -3.73
N ARG A 334 10.01 17.28 -4.15
CA ARG A 334 8.95 17.98 -4.86
C ARG A 334 7.69 17.85 -4.04
N ASP A 335 7.13 19.00 -3.64
CA ASP A 335 5.81 19.10 -3.03
C ASP A 335 4.81 18.33 -3.91
N PHE A 336 4.37 17.16 -3.46
CA PHE A 336 3.46 16.31 -4.22
C PHE A 336 2.04 16.88 -4.14
N PHE A 337 1.53 17.38 -5.27
CA PHE A 337 0.13 17.78 -5.40
C PHE A 337 -0.82 16.61 -5.06
N GLU A 338 -1.76 16.82 -4.12
CA GLU A 338 -2.89 15.92 -3.88
C GLU A 338 -3.79 15.84 -5.11
N THR A 339 -4.22 14.64 -5.47
CA THR A 339 -5.12 14.44 -6.62
C THR A 339 -6.56 14.66 -6.13
N CYS A 340 -7.10 15.85 -6.34
CA CYS A 340 -8.51 16.16 -6.04
C CYS A 340 -9.40 15.83 -7.24
N GLY A 341 -10.40 14.96 -7.04
CA GLY A 341 -11.49 14.79 -7.99
C GLY A 341 -12.48 15.95 -7.81
N ARG A 342 -12.82 16.65 -8.90
CA ARG A 342 -13.84 17.71 -8.91
C ARG A 342 -15.03 17.26 -9.75
N SER A 343 -16.25 17.59 -9.31
CA SER A 343 -17.42 17.46 -10.19
C SER A 343 -17.29 18.41 -11.38
N LEU A 344 -17.97 18.13 -12.50
CA LEU A 344 -17.94 19.02 -13.67
C LEU A 344 -18.41 20.44 -13.31
N THR A 345 -19.41 20.55 -12.43
CA THR A 345 -19.91 21.83 -11.92
C THR A 345 -18.86 22.58 -11.13
N GLU A 346 -18.13 21.89 -10.25
CA GLU A 346 -17.00 22.48 -9.52
C GLU A 346 -15.89 22.91 -10.47
N LEU A 347 -15.52 22.06 -11.44
CA LEU A 347 -14.45 22.35 -12.40
C LEU A 347 -14.68 23.63 -13.20
N ILE A 348 -15.92 23.84 -13.68
CA ILE A 348 -16.29 25.04 -14.44
C ILE A 348 -16.23 26.31 -13.56
N GLN A 349 -16.43 26.17 -12.26
CA GLN A 349 -16.41 27.27 -11.31
C GLN A 349 -15.02 27.57 -10.74
N VAL A 350 -14.02 26.70 -11.00
CA VAL A 350 -12.66 26.95 -10.53
C VAL A 350 -12.04 28.10 -11.34
N ASP A 351 -11.56 29.10 -10.62
CA ASP A 351 -10.70 30.14 -11.19
C ASP A 351 -9.30 29.54 -11.46
N LEU A 352 -9.06 29.14 -12.71
CA LEU A 352 -7.81 28.56 -13.18
C LEU A 352 -7.05 29.55 -14.05
N PRO A 353 -5.71 29.56 -13.99
CA PRO A 353 -4.92 30.38 -14.91
C PRO A 353 -5.23 29.99 -16.37
N PRO A 354 -5.15 30.95 -17.30
CA PRO A 354 -5.42 30.68 -18.70
C PRO A 354 -4.42 29.65 -19.24
N LEU A 355 -4.92 28.71 -20.03
CA LEU A 355 -4.10 27.68 -20.66
C LEU A 355 -3.06 28.32 -21.59
N GLU A 356 -1.77 28.12 -21.29
CA GLU A 356 -0.68 28.64 -22.11
C GLU A 356 -0.27 27.62 -23.18
N TYR A 357 -0.36 28.02 -24.45
CA TYR A 357 0.07 27.20 -25.58
C TYR A 357 1.54 27.43 -25.94
N VAL A 358 2.27 26.34 -26.11
CA VAL A 358 3.59 26.30 -26.76
C VAL A 358 3.41 26.30 -28.27
N VAL A 359 2.52 25.46 -28.78
CA VAL A 359 2.02 25.44 -30.16
C VAL A 359 0.51 25.44 -30.10
N GLN A 360 -0.12 26.41 -30.75
CA GLN A 360 -1.55 26.66 -30.66
C GLN A 360 -2.35 25.38 -30.97
N GLU A 361 -3.30 25.04 -30.09
CA GLU A 361 -4.17 23.85 -30.19
C GLU A 361 -3.47 22.48 -30.15
N LEU A 362 -2.13 22.43 -30.14
CA LEU A 362 -1.37 21.18 -30.23
C LEU A 362 -0.58 20.87 -28.95
N ILE A 363 0.13 21.86 -28.39
CA ILE A 363 1.06 21.67 -27.27
C ILE A 363 0.86 22.79 -26.25
N THR A 364 0.66 22.45 -24.99
CA THR A 364 0.54 23.39 -23.85
C THR A 364 1.79 23.32 -22.97
N THR A 365 1.99 24.29 -22.07
CA THR A 365 3.17 24.34 -21.20
C THR A 365 3.29 23.16 -20.24
N ASP A 366 2.14 22.57 -19.86
CA ASP A 366 2.07 21.49 -18.87
C ASP A 366 1.68 20.14 -19.51
N SER A 367 2.05 19.89 -20.76
CA SER A 367 1.73 18.64 -21.46
C SER A 367 2.94 17.77 -21.82
N LEU A 368 2.78 16.46 -21.68
CA LEU A 368 3.67 15.43 -22.23
C LEU A 368 3.07 14.93 -23.55
N ASN A 369 3.82 15.07 -24.64
CA ASN A 369 3.34 14.77 -25.99
C ASN A 369 4.17 13.64 -26.61
N LEU A 370 3.50 12.65 -27.19
CA LEU A 370 4.14 11.51 -27.86
C LEU A 370 3.99 11.62 -29.38
N VAL A 371 5.11 11.72 -30.09
CA VAL A 371 5.15 11.60 -31.56
C VAL A 371 5.52 10.16 -31.91
N SER A 372 4.59 9.41 -32.52
CA SER A 372 4.80 8.02 -32.92
C SER A 372 4.46 7.80 -34.38
N ALA A 373 5.33 7.07 -35.09
CA ALA A 373 5.18 6.69 -36.49
C ALA A 373 6.16 5.55 -36.83
N TRP A 374 5.94 4.89 -37.97
CA TRP A 374 6.82 3.83 -38.47
C TRP A 374 8.28 4.32 -38.65
N ARG A 375 9.23 3.38 -38.71
CA ARG A 375 10.66 3.70 -38.93
C ARG A 375 10.87 4.34 -40.31
N GLY A 376 11.77 5.33 -40.39
CA GLY A 376 12.14 6.00 -41.65
C GLY A 376 11.16 7.05 -42.19
N VAL A 377 10.04 7.33 -41.50
CA VAL A 377 9.00 8.27 -41.98
C VAL A 377 9.32 9.75 -41.66
N GLY A 378 10.46 10.02 -41.01
CA GLY A 378 10.91 11.39 -40.72
C GLY A 378 10.48 11.96 -39.36
N LYS A 379 10.24 11.10 -38.34
CA LYS A 379 9.94 11.55 -36.96
C LYS A 379 10.98 12.54 -36.43
N SER A 380 12.26 12.23 -36.58
CA SER A 380 13.34 13.10 -36.10
C SER A 380 13.30 14.45 -36.82
N LEU A 381 13.05 14.47 -38.13
CA LEU A 381 12.86 15.72 -38.89
C LEU A 381 11.65 16.52 -38.41
N PHE A 382 10.53 15.87 -38.12
CA PHE A 382 9.35 16.52 -37.56
C PHE A 382 9.67 17.20 -36.22
N VAL A 383 10.35 16.49 -35.31
CA VAL A 383 10.75 17.03 -34.00
C VAL A 383 11.75 18.19 -34.15
N MET A 384 12.68 18.09 -35.10
CA MET A 384 13.62 19.17 -35.40
C MET A 384 12.91 20.44 -35.90
N GLU A 385 11.97 20.31 -36.85
CA GLU A 385 11.19 21.47 -37.35
C GLU A 385 10.29 22.07 -36.27
N LEU A 386 9.73 21.22 -35.40
CA LEU A 386 8.96 21.68 -34.23
C LEU A 386 9.84 22.50 -33.28
N ALA A 387 11.04 22.01 -32.96
CA ALA A 387 11.97 22.72 -32.09
C ALA A 387 12.41 24.08 -32.68
N ILE A 388 12.57 24.12 -34.00
CA ILE A 388 12.84 25.35 -34.74
C ILE A 388 11.65 26.33 -34.63
N ALA A 389 10.43 25.86 -34.86
CA ALA A 389 9.25 26.70 -34.80
C ALA A 389 9.08 27.33 -33.40
N ILE A 390 9.22 26.52 -32.34
CA ILE A 390 9.15 26.96 -30.94
C ILE A 390 10.25 27.97 -30.61
N SER A 391 11.48 27.71 -31.05
CA SER A 391 12.63 28.59 -30.76
C SER A 391 12.64 29.89 -31.57
N THR A 392 11.78 30.02 -32.58
CA THR A 392 11.69 31.21 -33.43
C THR A 392 10.34 31.92 -33.39
N ALA A 393 9.32 31.34 -32.74
CA ALA A 393 7.93 31.78 -32.83
C ALA A 393 7.43 31.86 -34.29
N LYS A 394 7.93 30.98 -35.15
CA LYS A 394 7.39 30.82 -36.50
C LYS A 394 6.29 29.78 -36.50
N PRO A 395 5.28 29.90 -37.38
CA PRO A 395 4.26 28.87 -37.51
C PRO A 395 4.88 27.49 -37.76
N PHE A 396 4.36 26.49 -37.06
CA PHE A 396 4.67 25.08 -37.29
C PHE A 396 3.58 24.50 -38.18
N PHE A 397 3.85 24.37 -39.48
CA PHE A 397 2.84 24.02 -40.49
C PHE A 397 1.62 24.97 -40.45
N VAL A 398 0.47 24.46 -40.03
CA VAL A 398 -0.80 25.20 -39.91
C VAL A 398 -1.01 25.79 -38.51
N TRP A 399 -0.16 25.43 -37.54
CA TRP A 399 -0.30 25.86 -36.16
C TRP A 399 0.58 27.06 -35.84
N GLU A 400 0.00 28.03 -35.15
CA GLU A 400 0.75 29.18 -34.67
C GLU A 400 1.63 28.82 -33.46
N VAL A 401 2.74 29.53 -33.32
CA VAL A 401 3.62 29.45 -32.14
C VAL A 401 3.56 30.80 -31.45
N PRO A 402 2.74 30.97 -30.40
CA PRO A 402 2.39 32.29 -29.87
C PRO A 402 3.58 33.06 -29.30
N LYS A 403 4.55 32.34 -28.75
CA LYS A 403 5.69 32.93 -28.04
C LYS A 403 6.95 32.13 -28.30
N ARG A 404 8.05 32.86 -28.51
CA ARG A 404 9.38 32.30 -28.65
C ARG A 404 9.84 31.72 -27.32
N ARG A 405 10.35 30.49 -27.32
CA ARG A 405 10.83 29.82 -26.10
C ARG A 405 12.26 29.30 -26.26
N THR A 406 12.90 29.02 -25.13
CA THR A 406 14.14 28.25 -25.12
C THR A 406 13.79 26.79 -25.34
N THR A 407 14.49 26.12 -26.25
CA THR A 407 14.19 24.76 -26.65
C THR A 407 15.45 23.91 -26.56
N VAL A 408 15.32 22.71 -26.01
CA VAL A 408 16.39 21.71 -25.96
C VAL A 408 15.91 20.50 -26.75
N VAL A 409 16.72 20.01 -27.68
CA VAL A 409 16.48 18.75 -28.40
C VAL A 409 17.50 17.74 -27.93
N ILE A 410 17.00 16.61 -27.44
CA ILE A 410 17.80 15.50 -26.91
C ILE A 410 17.61 14.32 -27.86
N ASP A 411 18.64 13.98 -28.62
CA ASP A 411 18.63 12.91 -29.61
C ASP A 411 19.66 11.85 -29.24
N GLY A 412 19.19 10.67 -28.83
CA GLY A 412 20.04 9.55 -28.44
C GLY A 412 20.50 8.65 -29.59
N GLU A 413 20.01 8.88 -30.82
CA GLU A 413 20.33 8.04 -31.98
C GLU A 413 21.33 8.70 -32.93
N MET A 414 21.29 10.03 -33.03
CA MET A 414 22.09 10.80 -33.98
C MET A 414 23.34 11.40 -33.36
N GLY A 415 24.50 11.16 -33.98
CA GLY A 415 25.76 11.80 -33.60
C GLY A 415 25.84 13.28 -34.01
N LEU A 416 26.76 14.01 -33.38
CA LEU A 416 26.97 15.46 -33.52
C LEU A 416 27.16 15.90 -34.97
N ALA A 417 27.93 15.15 -35.76
CA ALA A 417 28.19 15.48 -37.15
C ALA A 417 26.92 15.47 -38.02
N LEU A 418 26.04 14.49 -37.79
CA LEU A 418 24.79 14.34 -38.55
C LEU A 418 23.75 15.39 -38.10
N LEU A 419 23.65 15.64 -36.80
CA LEU A 419 22.82 16.74 -36.28
C LEU A 419 23.30 18.10 -36.81
N ARG A 420 24.60 18.37 -36.75
CA ARG A 420 25.18 19.60 -37.32
C ARG A 420 24.79 19.76 -38.79
N ASN A 421 24.99 18.74 -39.63
CA ASN A 421 24.63 18.82 -41.05
C ASN A 421 23.12 19.09 -41.26
N ASN A 422 22.26 18.44 -40.46
CA ASN A 422 20.82 18.62 -40.57
C ASN A 422 20.35 20.01 -40.12
N TYR A 423 20.99 20.62 -39.12
CA TYR A 423 20.65 21.96 -38.64
C TYR A 423 21.36 23.09 -39.39
N GLU A 424 22.63 22.93 -39.79
CA GLU A 424 23.44 23.96 -40.49
C GLU A 424 22.82 24.35 -41.83
N SER A 425 22.31 23.35 -42.57
CA SER A 425 21.59 23.58 -43.83
C SER A 425 20.28 24.36 -43.67
N ARG A 426 19.66 24.31 -42.48
CA ARG A 426 18.38 24.98 -42.17
C ARG A 426 18.58 26.30 -41.42
N TYR A 427 19.67 26.43 -40.66
CA TYR A 427 19.99 27.55 -39.77
C TYR A 427 21.50 27.87 -39.77
N PRO A 428 22.04 28.49 -40.84
CA PRO A 428 23.48 28.76 -40.98
C PRO A 428 24.04 29.74 -39.96
N GLN A 429 23.21 30.54 -39.28
CA GLN A 429 23.63 31.55 -38.29
C GLN A 429 23.53 31.07 -36.83
N GLY A 430 23.04 29.83 -36.60
CA GLY A 430 22.75 29.33 -35.26
C GLY A 430 21.72 30.16 -34.48
N ARG A 431 21.30 29.68 -33.31
CA ARG A 431 20.40 30.43 -32.41
C ARG A 431 20.78 30.18 -30.95
N LYS A 432 20.89 31.26 -30.17
CA LYS A 432 21.29 31.22 -28.76
C LYS A 432 20.26 30.56 -27.80
N ASN A 433 19.07 30.21 -28.29
CA ASN A 433 17.97 29.65 -27.49
C ASN A 433 17.48 28.28 -28.00
N LEU A 434 18.22 27.65 -28.91
CA LEU A 434 17.99 26.27 -29.34
C LEU A 434 19.25 25.48 -29.03
N TYR A 435 19.11 24.50 -28.14
CA TYR A 435 20.20 23.66 -27.65
C TYR A 435 20.01 22.23 -28.15
N LEU A 436 21.10 21.56 -28.48
CA LEU A 436 21.11 20.20 -29.01
C LEU A 436 21.98 19.33 -28.12
N VAL A 437 21.51 18.13 -27.79
CA VAL A 437 22.25 17.07 -27.11
C VAL A 437 22.20 15.83 -27.99
N ALA A 438 23.35 15.32 -28.38
CA ALA A 438 23.52 14.24 -29.35
C ALA A 438 23.89 12.90 -28.69
N SER A 439 23.88 11.82 -29.46
CA SER A 439 24.28 10.49 -28.97
C SER A 439 25.69 10.49 -28.36
N ASP A 440 26.62 11.25 -28.97
CA ASP A 440 28.02 11.35 -28.54
C ASP A 440 28.19 12.02 -27.16
N ASP A 441 27.24 12.89 -26.79
CA ASP A 441 27.28 13.62 -25.52
C ASP A 441 26.92 12.71 -24.34
N PHE A 442 26.13 11.65 -24.56
CA PHE A 442 25.80 10.67 -23.51
C PHE A 442 26.94 9.68 -23.24
N VAL A 443 27.75 9.37 -24.25
CA VAL A 443 28.86 8.41 -24.12
C VAL A 443 29.97 8.98 -23.22
N ASN A 444 30.12 10.30 -23.20
CA ASN A 444 31.15 11.01 -22.45
C ASN A 444 30.63 11.63 -21.13
N ALA A 445 29.42 11.28 -20.70
CA ALA A 445 28.83 11.84 -19.50
C ALA A 445 29.26 11.06 -18.24
N ASP A 446 29.96 11.74 -17.31
CA ASP A 446 30.35 11.18 -16.00
C ASP A 446 29.17 10.98 -15.04
N HIS A 447 27.98 11.48 -15.40
CA HIS A 447 26.75 11.43 -14.60
C HIS A 447 25.51 11.13 -15.45
N LEU A 448 24.50 10.50 -14.83
CA LEU A 448 23.20 10.24 -15.47
C LEU A 448 22.44 11.56 -15.67
N LEU A 449 22.03 11.87 -16.90
CA LEU A 449 21.17 13.01 -17.19
C LEU A 449 19.75 12.76 -16.66
N ASN A 450 19.39 13.39 -15.55
CA ASN A 450 18.03 13.36 -15.02
C ASN A 450 17.23 14.58 -15.53
N ILE A 451 16.38 14.38 -16.54
CA ILE A 451 15.56 15.43 -17.16
C ILE A 451 14.41 15.89 -16.22
N VAL A 452 14.11 15.09 -15.19
CA VAL A 452 13.05 15.39 -14.21
C VAL A 452 13.59 16.27 -13.08
N ASP A 453 14.87 16.21 -12.77
CA ASP A 453 15.53 16.97 -11.71
C ASP A 453 15.90 18.37 -12.23
N THR A 454 15.14 19.37 -11.80
CA THR A 454 15.28 20.75 -12.27
C THR A 454 16.45 21.49 -11.62
N GLN A 455 17.05 20.96 -10.55
CA GLN A 455 18.26 21.54 -9.93
C GLN A 455 19.55 21.00 -10.57
N GLN A 456 19.53 19.76 -11.08
CA GLN A 456 20.58 19.13 -11.91
C GLN A 456 20.47 19.42 -13.41
N PHE A 457 19.41 20.10 -13.84
CA PHE A 457 19.29 20.69 -15.17
C PHE A 457 19.58 22.21 -15.18
N PRO A 458 20.66 22.72 -14.56
CA PRO A 458 20.96 24.12 -14.65
C PRO A 458 21.28 24.46 -16.12
N LEU A 459 20.78 25.60 -16.57
CA LEU A 459 21.24 26.29 -17.79
C LEU A 459 22.78 26.44 -17.87
N SER A 460 23.53 26.09 -16.82
CA SER A 460 24.99 25.97 -16.83
C SER A 460 25.54 24.82 -17.67
N LEU A 461 24.76 23.77 -17.98
CA LEU A 461 25.15 22.74 -18.97
C LEU A 461 25.31 23.30 -20.39
N PHE A 462 24.71 24.46 -20.67
CA PHE A 462 24.68 25.09 -21.99
C PHE A 462 25.36 26.46 -22.02
N ARG A 463 26.22 26.77 -21.04
CA ARG A 463 27.10 27.93 -21.16
C ARG A 463 28.07 27.70 -22.32
N PRO A 464 28.28 28.68 -23.21
CA PRO A 464 29.35 28.58 -24.19
C PRO A 464 30.67 28.56 -23.41
N THR A 465 31.29 27.39 -23.31
CA THR A 465 32.74 27.34 -23.14
C THR A 465 33.33 28.00 -24.38
N PHE A 466 33.99 29.13 -24.16
CA PHE A 466 34.88 29.73 -25.16
C PHE A 466 36.03 28.78 -25.48
#